data_AF-A0A961WB25-F1
#
_entry.id   AF-A0A961WB25-F1
#
_cell.length_a   1.000
_cell.length_b   1.000
_cell.length_c   1.000
_cell.angle_alpha   90.00
_cell.angle_beta   90.00
_cell.angle_gamma   90.00
#
_symmetry.space_group_name_H-M   'P 1'
#
loop_
_entity.id
_entity.type
_entity.pdbx_description
1 polymer ?
#
loop_
_entity_poly.entity_id
_entity_poly.type
_entity_poly.pdbx_seq_one_letter_code
_entity_poly.pdbx_strand_id
1 'polypeptide(L)' 'MSRACELTGKAVMSGNNVSHANNKTRRRFLPNLVQVTLMSEAMGQS' A
#
# COMPACT_ATOMS: atom_id res chain seq x y z
N MET A 1 -5.12 12.21 2.14
CA MET A 1 -4.91 11.14 1.15
C MET A 1 -4.80 9.81 1.88
N SER A 2 -5.78 8.92 1.72
CA SER A 2 -5.66 7.53 2.16
C SER A 2 -4.55 6.85 1.34
N ARG A 3 -3.58 6.21 2.00
CA ARG A 3 -2.56 5.39 1.31
C ARG A 3 -3.22 4.10 0.80
N ALA A 4 -3.95 4.21 -0.30
CA ALA A 4 -4.62 3.11 -0.99
C ALA A 4 -4.21 3.10 -2.47
N CYS A 5 -4.09 1.90 -3.05
CA CYS A 5 -3.82 1.76 -4.49
C CYS A 5 -5.08 2.05 -5.30
N GLU A 6 -4.98 2.94 -6.30
CA GLU A 6 -6.11 3.35 -7.15
C GLU A 6 -6.64 2.22 -8.04
N LEU A 7 -5.77 1.31 -8.48
CA LEU A 7 -6.15 0.19 -9.36
C LEU A 7 -6.64 -1.04 -8.61
N THR A 8 -6.00 -1.37 -7.48
CA THR A 8 -6.26 -2.64 -6.75
C THR A 8 -6.97 -2.45 -5.43
N GLY A 9 -7.21 -1.20 -4.99
CA GLY A 9 -7.84 -0.89 -3.71
C GLY A 9 -7.02 -1.29 -2.48
N LYS A 10 -5.79 -1.79 -2.64
CA LYS A 10 -4.93 -2.23 -1.52
C LYS A 10 -4.67 -1.08 -0.56
N ALA A 11 -5.17 -1.22 0.67
CA ALA A 11 -5.08 -0.21 1.72
C ALA A 11 -4.10 -0.64 2.84
N VAL A 12 -3.87 0.27 3.77
CA VAL A 12 -3.08 0.02 4.98
C VAL A 12 -3.73 -1.03 5.87
N MET A 13 -2.93 -1.96 6.40
CA MET A 13 -3.38 -2.99 7.33
C MET A 13 -2.79 -2.75 8.72
N SER A 14 -3.57 -2.99 9.77
CA SER A 14 -3.08 -2.95 11.16
C SER A 14 -2.64 -4.34 11.63
N GLY A 15 -1.55 -4.42 12.39
CA GLY A 15 -1.20 -5.64 13.12
C GLY A 15 -0.13 -5.40 14.17
N ASN A 16 0.64 -6.44 14.51
CA ASN A 16 1.68 -6.39 15.54
C ASN A 16 3.04 -6.85 15.01
N ASN A 17 4.12 -6.30 15.55
CA ASN A 17 5.42 -6.97 15.58
C ASN A 17 5.44 -7.91 16.76
N VAL A 18 5.86 -9.15 16.53
CA VAL A 18 5.99 -10.19 17.55
C VAL A 18 7.47 -10.48 17.74
N SER A 19 8.00 -10.28 18.94
CA SER A 19 9.40 -10.63 19.25
C SER A 19 9.58 -12.14 19.45
N HIS A 20 10.82 -12.58 19.59
CA HIS A 20 11.12 -13.98 19.93
C HIS A 20 10.46 -14.43 21.25
N ALA A 21 10.33 -13.51 22.23
CA ALA A 21 9.62 -13.73 23.48
C ALA A 21 8.09 -13.53 23.37
N ASN A 22 7.56 -13.42 22.15
CA ASN A 22 6.14 -13.12 21.85
C ASN A 22 5.62 -11.77 22.38
N ASN A 23 6.50 -10.78 22.59
CA ASN A 23 6.06 -9.42 22.94
C ASN A 23 5.44 -8.76 21.71
N LYS A 24 4.20 -8.26 21.84
CA LYS A 24 3.42 -7.68 20.74
C LYS A 24 3.45 -6.16 20.79
N THR A 25 3.99 -5.52 19.74
CA THR A 25 3.94 -4.04 19.58
C THR A 25 3.13 -3.67 18.33
N ARG A 26 2.27 -2.65 18.41
CA ARG A 26 1.39 -2.24 17.31
C ARG A 26 2.19 -1.73 16.11
N ARG A 27 1.86 -2.18 14.90
CA ARG A 27 2.43 -1.69 13.64
C ARG A 27 1.38 -1.50 12.57
N ARG A 28 1.75 -0.74 11.53
CA ARG A 28 0.98 -0.60 10.29
C ARG A 28 1.77 -1.24 9.16
N PHE A 29 1.09 -2.02 8.31
CA PHE A 29 1.62 -2.53 7.05
C PHE A 29 1.16 -1.58 5.94
N LEU A 30 2.13 -0.88 5.35
CA LEU A 30 1.87 0.08 4.29
C LEU A 30 1.96 -0.61 2.92
N PRO A 31 1.04 -0.34 1.99
CA PRO A 31 1.21 -0.77 0.61
C PRO A 31 2.42 -0.07 -0.02
N ASN A 32 3.13 -0.78 -0.90
CA ASN A 32 4.24 -0.24 -1.67
C ASN A 32 3.72 0.58 -2.86
N LEU A 33 3.21 1.78 -2.60
CA LEU A 33 2.70 2.69 -3.63
C LEU A 33 3.87 3.41 -4.30
N VAL A 34 3.90 3.40 -5.63
CA VAL A 34 4.88 4.11 -6.45
C VAL A 34 4.13 5.01 -7.41
N GLN A 35 4.59 6.25 -7.55
CA GLN A 35 4.04 7.18 -8.52
C GLN A 35 4.61 6.83 -9.90
N VAL A 36 3.75 6.31 -10.77
CA VAL A 36 4.09 5.98 -12.15
C VAL A 36 3.05 6.59 -13.08
N THR A 37 3.48 7.08 -14.24
CA THR A 37 2.59 7.52 -15.31
C THR A 37 2.26 6.32 -16.20
N LEU A 38 0.97 6.15 -16.52
CA LEU A 38 0.49 5.06 -17.36
C LEU A 38 0.04 5.66 -18.70
N MET A 39 0.55 5.10 -19.79
CA MET A 39 0.11 5.49 -21.14
C MET A 39 -1.24 4.86 -21.43
N SER A 40 -2.15 5.62 -22.05
CA SER A 40 -3.47 5.17 -22.49
C SER A 40 -3.59 5.29 -24.00
N GLU A 41 -3.57 4.15 -24.69
CA GLU A 41 -3.69 4.09 -26.15
C GLU A 41 -5.07 4.57 -26.64
N ALA A 42 -6.13 4.26 -25.90
CA ALA A 42 -7.50 4.65 -26.24
C ALA A 42 -7.73 6.16 -26.14
N MET A 43 -6.98 6.86 -25.28
CA MET A 43 -7.11 8.31 -25.09
C MET A 43 -5.97 9.11 -25.75
N GLY A 44 -4.96 8.44 -26.31
CA GLY A 44 -3.79 9.08 -26.93
C GLY A 44 -2.95 9.91 -25.95
N GLN A 45 -2.94 9.56 -24.66
CA GLN A 45 -2.29 10.32 -23.60
C GLN A 45 -1.20 9.49 -22.90
N SER A 46 -0.11 10.14 -22.51
CA SER A 46 1.06 9.56 -21.84
C SER A 46 1.31 10.16 -20.46
#